data_AF-A0A847FQ92-F1
#
_entry.id   AF-A0A847FQ92-F1
#
_cell.length_a   1.000
_cell.length_b   1.000
_cell.length_c   1.000
_cell.angle_alpha   90.00
_cell.angle_beta   90.00
_cell.angle_gamma   90.00
#
_symmetry.space_group_name_H-M   'P 1'
#
loop_
_entity.id
_entity.type
_entity.pdbx_description
1 polymer ?
#
loop_
_entity_poly.entity_id
_entity_poly.type
_entity_poly.pdbx_seq_one_letter_code
_entity_poly.pdbx_strand_id
1 'polypeptide(L)'
;EAAVVGVVDRQSAPLLLHEGAVYMHGGEAYLVRELDWEGRMARVEPAQVGYYTQASASVTVEVMEVLEEEAGPATQKARGTVRILSRPTSYMKVRLYTHEILGWGEIDPERVPEQEMETTAYWFNVLPETAALLEQEGLINMARDDRGPNWEQQRNQARDRDGHRCRHCGAPERPGRGHDVHHVQPFRTFGYRRGENERYLEANRLENLVTLCRSCHRRVEVDRLVFGTLSALAHVVGHIAPLYLMCDPRDIGVVSEVKSSLTGLPTCTIYDNAPGGLGFSEELYKLHGTLLAGARELVAACRCPRGCPSCVGPVAEVGEDAKANCLRLLELIL
;
A
#
# COMPACT_ATOMS: atom_id res chain seq x y z
N GLU A 1 -2.91 -39.36 -14.33
CA GLU A 1 -1.74 -39.22 -13.43
C GLU A 1 -1.52 -37.75 -13.14
N ALA A 2 -1.01 -37.40 -11.96
CA ALA A 2 -0.60 -36.03 -11.68
C ALA A 2 0.70 -35.75 -12.45
N ALA A 3 0.70 -34.69 -13.25
CA ALA A 3 1.86 -34.25 -14.03
C ALA A 3 2.32 -32.87 -13.55
N VAL A 4 3.62 -32.59 -13.67
CA VAL A 4 4.17 -31.26 -13.40
C VAL A 4 3.77 -30.34 -14.54
N VAL A 5 3.02 -29.28 -14.21
CA VAL A 5 2.59 -28.27 -15.19
C VAL A 5 3.72 -27.29 -15.48
N GLY A 6 4.41 -26.80 -14.45
CA GLY A 6 5.51 -25.85 -14.59
C GLY A 6 6.23 -25.57 -13.27
N VAL A 7 7.22 -24.68 -13.33
CA VAL A 7 8.03 -24.25 -12.18
C VAL A 7 7.96 -22.73 -12.09
N VAL A 8 7.80 -22.21 -10.87
CA VAL A 8 7.85 -20.78 -10.53
C VAL A 8 8.92 -20.60 -9.48
N ASP A 9 9.63 -19.48 -9.51
CA ASP A 9 10.62 -19.17 -8.49
C ASP A 9 9.97 -18.97 -7.10
N ARG A 10 10.76 -19.17 -6.05
CA ARG A 10 10.26 -19.13 -4.67
C ARG A 10 9.81 -17.73 -4.25
N GLN A 11 10.36 -16.67 -4.85
CA GLN A 11 10.06 -15.27 -4.50
C GLN A 11 8.71 -14.83 -5.07
N SER A 12 8.36 -15.30 -6.27
CA SER A 12 7.08 -14.99 -6.94
C SER A 12 5.93 -15.91 -6.52
N ALA A 13 6.23 -17.13 -6.06
CA ALA A 13 5.23 -18.13 -5.67
C ALA A 13 4.17 -17.62 -4.66
N PRO A 14 4.51 -16.82 -3.62
CA PRO A 14 3.53 -16.26 -2.69
C PRO A 14 2.44 -15.39 -3.34
N LEU A 15 2.74 -14.77 -4.47
CA LEU A 15 1.81 -13.90 -5.21
C LEU A 15 1.13 -14.61 -6.38
N LEU A 16 1.79 -15.59 -6.99
CA LEU A 16 1.29 -16.28 -8.19
C LEU A 16 0.60 -17.62 -7.90
N LEU A 17 0.98 -18.27 -6.80
CA LEU A 17 0.60 -19.64 -6.47
C LEU A 17 -0.07 -19.75 -5.10
N HIS A 18 -0.56 -18.66 -4.51
CA HIS A 18 -1.36 -18.76 -3.29
C HIS A 18 -2.68 -19.51 -3.56
N GLU A 19 -3.29 -20.08 -2.53
CA GLU A 19 -4.58 -20.73 -2.66
C GLU A 19 -5.64 -19.77 -3.24
N GLY A 20 -6.39 -20.25 -4.24
CA GLY A 20 -7.38 -19.46 -4.98
C GLY A 20 -6.81 -18.60 -6.12
N ALA A 21 -5.49 -18.58 -6.32
CA ALA A 21 -4.87 -17.96 -7.49
C ALA A 21 -5.22 -18.71 -8.78
N VAL A 22 -5.27 -17.98 -9.90
CA VAL A 22 -5.33 -18.54 -11.25
C VAL A 22 -3.93 -18.44 -11.84
N TYR A 23 -3.25 -19.58 -11.90
CA TYR A 23 -1.95 -19.71 -12.53
C TYR A 23 -2.12 -19.92 -14.03
N MET A 24 -1.54 -19.05 -14.84
CA MET A 24 -1.57 -19.14 -16.30
C MET A 24 -0.30 -19.82 -16.80
N HIS A 25 -0.42 -20.95 -17.51
CA HIS A 25 0.71 -21.68 -18.08
C HIS A 25 0.47 -21.99 -19.56
N GLY A 26 1.27 -21.40 -20.45
CA GLY A 26 1.10 -21.58 -21.89
C GLY A 26 -0.26 -21.11 -22.44
N GLY A 27 -0.94 -20.19 -21.74
CA GLY A 27 -2.30 -19.73 -22.07
C GLY A 27 -3.43 -20.54 -21.41
N GLU A 28 -3.12 -21.71 -20.85
CA GLU A 28 -4.06 -22.52 -20.10
C GLU A 28 -4.13 -22.06 -18.65
N ALA A 29 -5.36 -21.99 -18.11
CA ALA A 29 -5.60 -21.53 -16.75
C ALA A 29 -5.68 -22.72 -15.78
N TYR A 30 -5.03 -22.57 -14.62
CA TYR A 30 -5.03 -23.54 -13.55
C TYR A 30 -5.42 -22.88 -12.24
N LEU A 31 -6.44 -23.40 -11.55
CA LEU A 31 -6.82 -22.93 -10.22
C LEU A 31 -5.92 -23.59 -9.18
N VAL A 32 -5.27 -22.76 -8.36
CA VAL A 32 -4.41 -23.24 -7.27
C VAL A 32 -5.27 -23.65 -6.09
N ARG A 33 -5.17 -24.93 -5.71
CA ARG A 33 -5.92 -25.53 -4.61
C ARG A 33 -5.17 -25.49 -3.31
N GLU A 34 -3.85 -25.60 -3.38
CA GLU A 34 -2.99 -25.65 -2.20
C GLU A 34 -1.57 -25.21 -2.59
N LEU A 35 -0.92 -24.47 -1.70
CA LEU A 35 0.51 -24.18 -1.76
C LEU A 35 1.18 -24.79 -0.54
N ASP A 36 1.92 -25.88 -0.75
CA ASP A 36 2.85 -26.42 0.24
C ASP A 36 4.18 -25.66 0.13
N TRP A 37 4.35 -24.68 1.00
CA TRP A 37 5.53 -23.82 1.01
C TRP A 37 6.83 -24.55 1.37
N GLU A 38 6.76 -25.44 2.37
CA GLU A 38 7.90 -26.23 2.84
C GLU A 38 8.25 -27.32 1.84
N GLY A 39 7.24 -28.04 1.33
CA GLY A 39 7.38 -29.06 0.29
C GLY A 39 7.66 -28.51 -1.11
N ARG A 40 7.63 -27.18 -1.30
CA ARG A 40 7.88 -26.47 -2.57
C ARG A 40 6.97 -26.94 -3.71
N MET A 41 5.70 -27.16 -3.40
CA MET A 41 4.73 -27.72 -4.35
C MET A 41 3.41 -26.98 -4.28
N ALA A 42 2.96 -26.45 -5.43
CA ALA A 42 1.59 -25.98 -5.59
C ALA A 42 0.75 -27.06 -6.28
N ARG A 43 -0.37 -27.45 -5.66
CA ARG A 43 -1.35 -28.33 -6.29
C ARG A 43 -2.34 -27.50 -7.06
N VAL A 44 -2.46 -27.78 -8.34
CA VAL A 44 -3.31 -27.03 -9.26
C VAL A 44 -4.24 -27.98 -10.02
N GLU A 45 -5.36 -27.45 -10.48
CA GLU A 45 -6.28 -28.14 -11.38
C GLU A 45 -6.58 -27.29 -12.62
N PRO A 46 -6.79 -27.89 -13.80
CA PRO A 46 -7.24 -27.14 -14.97
C PRO A 46 -8.55 -26.41 -14.68
N ALA A 47 -8.66 -25.16 -15.11
CA ALA A 47 -9.82 -24.32 -14.87
C ALA A 47 -10.22 -23.55 -16.12
N GLN A 48 -11.50 -23.57 -16.49
CA GLN A 48 -12.05 -22.68 -17.52
C GLN A 48 -12.70 -21.47 -16.86
N VAL A 49 -11.89 -20.44 -16.63
CA VAL A 49 -12.33 -19.20 -15.95
C VAL A 49 -12.21 -18.00 -16.87
N GLY A 50 -13.20 -17.11 -16.80
CA GLY A 50 -13.21 -15.84 -17.54
C GLY A 50 -12.44 -14.71 -16.85
N TYR A 51 -11.51 -15.03 -15.94
CA TYR A 51 -10.78 -14.06 -15.12
C TYR A 51 -9.37 -14.54 -14.79
N TYR A 52 -8.47 -13.61 -14.46
CA TYR A 52 -7.17 -13.89 -13.86
C TYR A 52 -7.10 -13.30 -12.45
N THR A 53 -6.08 -13.68 -11.67
CA THR A 53 -5.88 -13.15 -10.32
C THR A 53 -4.68 -12.22 -10.25
N GLN A 54 -4.81 -11.16 -9.45
CA GLN A 54 -3.70 -10.25 -9.15
C GLN A 54 -3.59 -10.10 -7.64
N ALA A 55 -2.49 -10.57 -7.07
CA ALA A 55 -2.22 -10.49 -5.63
C ALA A 55 -1.63 -9.13 -5.25
N SER A 56 -1.82 -8.76 -3.99
CA SER A 56 -1.24 -7.58 -3.35
C SER A 56 -0.54 -7.99 -2.06
N ALA A 57 0.59 -7.35 -1.79
CA ALA A 57 1.35 -7.51 -0.56
C ALA A 57 1.43 -6.20 0.22
N SER A 58 1.44 -6.31 1.55
CA SER A 58 1.92 -5.22 2.40
C SER A 58 3.44 -5.30 2.46
N VAL A 59 4.10 -4.16 2.30
CA VAL A 59 5.55 -4.03 2.38
C VAL A 59 5.90 -3.20 3.60
N THR A 60 6.78 -3.73 4.44
CA THR A 60 7.40 -3.01 5.55
C THR A 60 8.87 -2.83 5.26
N VAL A 61 9.40 -1.64 5.57
CA VAL A 61 10.83 -1.33 5.45
C VAL A 61 11.41 -1.21 6.85
N GLU A 62 12.47 -1.94 7.13
CA GLU A 62 13.27 -1.83 8.34
C GLU A 62 14.66 -1.34 7.97
N VAL A 63 15.07 -0.18 8.49
CA VAL A 63 16.41 0.36 8.24
C VAL A 63 17.41 -0.36 9.13
N MET A 64 18.43 -0.97 8.51
CA MET A 64 19.46 -1.75 9.19
C MET A 64 20.69 -0.90 9.49
N GLU A 65 21.14 -0.14 8.50
CA GLU A 65 22.30 0.76 8.62
C GLU A 65 22.05 2.02 7.78
N VAL A 66 22.43 3.18 8.31
CA VAL A 66 22.47 4.44 7.58
C VAL A 66 23.92 4.72 7.18
N LEU A 67 24.18 4.80 5.88
CA LEU A 67 25.52 4.98 5.32
C LEU A 67 25.84 6.44 5.02
N GLU A 68 24.87 7.16 4.43
CA GLU A 68 24.97 8.60 4.19
C GLU A 68 23.63 9.26 4.50
N GLU A 69 23.70 10.50 4.99
CA GLU A 69 22.55 11.31 5.32
C GLU A 69 22.87 12.79 5.07
N GLU A 70 21.91 13.52 4.49
CA GLU A 70 22.05 14.93 4.14
C GLU A 70 20.70 15.63 4.35
N ALA A 71 20.72 16.69 5.17
CA ALA A 71 19.56 17.54 5.39
C ALA A 71 19.52 18.69 4.37
N GLY A 72 18.40 18.81 3.66
CA GLY A 72 18.06 19.96 2.84
C GLY A 72 17.07 20.90 3.55
N PRO A 73 16.52 21.90 2.84
CA PRO A 73 15.59 22.87 3.42
C PRO A 73 14.23 22.28 3.83
N ALA A 74 13.70 21.35 3.03
CA ALA A 74 12.35 20.80 3.21
C ALA A 74 12.35 19.28 3.41
N THR A 75 13.42 18.59 2.99
CA THR A 75 13.59 17.16 3.11
C THR A 75 14.95 16.82 3.67
N GLN A 76 15.05 15.67 4.32
CA GLN A 76 16.32 15.03 4.66
C GLN A 76 16.37 13.71 3.92
N LYS A 77 17.43 13.52 3.13
CA LYS A 77 17.67 12.28 2.39
C LYS A 77 18.71 11.44 3.10
N ALA A 78 18.59 10.13 3.00
CA ALA A 78 19.58 9.18 3.46
C ALA A 78 19.62 7.96 2.55
N ARG A 79 20.73 7.23 2.61
CA ARG A 79 20.86 5.91 1.98
C ARG A 79 21.53 4.94 2.93
N GLY A 80 21.28 3.66 2.70
CA GLY A 80 21.81 2.62 3.57
C GLY A 80 21.30 1.24 3.22
N THR A 81 21.50 0.30 4.14
CA THR A 81 20.96 -1.06 4.02
C THR A 81 19.63 -1.17 4.73
N VAL A 82 18.70 -1.88 4.10
CA VAL A 82 17.35 -2.09 4.62
C VAL A 82 16.96 -3.55 4.49
N ARG A 83 16.03 -3.96 5.35
CA ARG A 83 15.31 -5.22 5.25
C ARG A 83 13.89 -4.93 4.81
N ILE A 84 13.49 -5.56 3.71
CA ILE A 84 12.15 -5.48 3.13
C ILE A 84 11.38 -6.71 3.55
N LEU A 85 10.28 -6.51 4.27
CA LEU A 85 9.33 -7.57 4.63
C LEU A 85 8.11 -7.44 3.73
N SER A 86 7.83 -8.47 2.94
CA SER A 86 6.70 -8.51 2.00
C SER A 86 5.73 -9.62 2.39
N ARG A 87 4.52 -9.23 2.76
CA ARG A 87 3.46 -10.15 3.18
C ARG A 87 2.30 -10.10 2.21
N PRO A 88 2.02 -11.18 1.45
CA PRO A 88 0.80 -11.29 0.66
C PRO A 88 -0.43 -11.14 1.56
N THR A 89 -1.38 -10.28 1.18
CA THR A 89 -2.55 -9.96 2.04
C THR A 89 -3.90 -10.20 1.40
N SER A 90 -3.99 -10.08 0.07
CA SER A 90 -5.22 -10.25 -0.69
C SER A 90 -4.92 -10.42 -2.17
N TYR A 91 -5.95 -10.80 -2.92
CA TYR A 91 -5.92 -10.79 -4.38
C TYR A 91 -7.25 -10.33 -4.96
N MET A 92 -7.20 -9.79 -6.17
CA MET A 92 -8.37 -9.48 -6.99
C MET A 92 -8.61 -10.57 -8.02
N LYS A 93 -9.88 -10.79 -8.36
CA LYS A 93 -10.28 -11.50 -9.58
C LYS A 93 -10.61 -10.46 -10.64
N VAL A 94 -9.88 -10.45 -11.74
CA VAL A 94 -10.01 -9.47 -12.80
C VAL A 94 -10.51 -10.15 -14.06
N ARG A 95 -11.64 -9.71 -14.60
CA ARG A 95 -12.25 -10.28 -15.81
C ARG A 95 -11.28 -10.17 -16.98
N LEU A 96 -11.11 -11.27 -17.71
CA LEU A 96 -10.35 -11.29 -18.96
C LEU A 96 -10.97 -10.30 -19.96
N TYR A 97 -10.13 -9.70 -20.79
CA TYR A 97 -10.49 -8.69 -21.81
C TYR A 97 -10.95 -7.33 -21.26
N THR A 98 -11.95 -7.29 -20.36
CA THR A 98 -12.51 -6.02 -19.88
C THR A 98 -11.74 -5.40 -18.72
N HIS A 99 -10.89 -6.17 -18.03
CA HIS A 99 -10.15 -5.74 -16.85
C HIS A 99 -11.04 -5.24 -15.69
N GLU A 100 -12.29 -5.68 -15.66
CA GLU A 100 -13.24 -5.36 -14.60
C GLU A 100 -12.92 -6.18 -13.34
N ILE A 101 -12.92 -5.54 -12.17
CA ILE A 101 -12.74 -6.24 -10.88
C ILE A 101 -14.03 -6.99 -10.54
N LEU A 102 -13.98 -8.32 -10.56
CA LEU A 102 -15.10 -9.21 -10.27
C LEU A 102 -15.28 -9.48 -8.77
N GLY A 103 -14.20 -9.33 -8.01
CA GLY A 103 -14.22 -9.61 -6.58
C GLY A 103 -12.84 -9.75 -6.00
N TRP A 104 -12.81 -10.01 -4.70
CA TRP A 104 -11.60 -10.06 -3.88
C TRP A 104 -11.52 -11.37 -3.13
N GLY A 105 -10.31 -11.82 -2.87
CA GLY A 105 -9.99 -12.90 -1.95
C GLY A 105 -8.92 -12.49 -0.95
N GLU A 106 -8.84 -13.22 0.15
CA GLU A 106 -7.79 -13.06 1.14
C GLU A 106 -6.71 -14.12 0.93
N ILE A 107 -5.46 -13.76 1.23
CA ILE A 107 -4.36 -14.72 1.28
C ILE A 107 -4.12 -15.03 2.76
N ASP A 108 -4.13 -16.32 3.09
CA ASP A 108 -3.94 -16.78 4.46
C ASP A 108 -2.45 -16.67 4.84
N PRO A 109 -2.08 -15.81 5.82
CA PRO A 109 -0.69 -15.62 6.22
C PRO A 109 -0.08 -16.84 6.91
N GLU A 110 -0.89 -17.79 7.40
CA GLU A 110 -0.37 -19.04 7.97
C GLU A 110 0.06 -20.03 6.89
N ARG A 111 -0.54 -19.94 5.70
CA ARG A 111 -0.23 -20.81 4.54
C ARG A 111 0.82 -20.20 3.62
N VAL A 112 0.90 -18.88 3.57
CA VAL A 112 1.82 -18.15 2.70
C VAL A 112 2.68 -17.24 3.57
N PRO A 113 3.96 -17.62 3.82
CA PRO A 113 4.78 -16.88 4.74
C PRO A 113 5.22 -15.54 4.16
N GLU A 114 5.49 -14.61 5.08
CA GLU A 114 6.16 -13.35 4.78
C GLU A 114 7.54 -13.60 4.18
N GLN A 115 7.86 -12.85 3.14
CA GLN A 115 9.16 -12.88 2.48
C GLN A 115 10.05 -11.78 3.02
N GLU A 116 11.33 -12.07 3.16
CA GLU A 116 12.34 -11.13 3.64
C GLU A 116 13.42 -10.95 2.57
N MET A 117 13.85 -9.70 2.37
CA MET A 117 14.96 -9.37 1.48
C MET A 117 15.80 -8.25 2.08
N GLU A 118 17.08 -8.51 2.31
CA GLU A 118 18.05 -7.46 2.61
C GLU A 118 18.58 -6.85 1.32
N THR A 119 18.58 -5.52 1.25
CA THR A 119 18.96 -4.76 0.05
C THR A 119 19.43 -3.35 0.42
N THR A 120 19.80 -2.55 -0.57
CA THR A 120 20.11 -1.13 -0.40
C THR A 120 18.91 -0.26 -0.73
N ALA A 121 18.78 0.86 -0.02
CA ALA A 121 17.73 1.84 -0.26
C ALA A 121 18.23 3.27 -0.13
N TYR A 122 17.50 4.15 -0.79
CA TYR A 122 17.54 5.59 -0.63
C TYR A 122 16.15 6.03 -0.18
N TRP A 123 16.09 6.81 0.88
CA TRP A 123 14.85 7.38 1.36
C TRP A 123 15.01 8.87 1.60
N PHE A 124 13.88 9.57 1.57
CA PHE A 124 13.82 10.94 2.02
C PHE A 124 12.58 11.16 2.85
N ASN A 125 12.76 11.87 3.95
CA ASN A 125 11.69 12.30 4.84
C ASN A 125 11.41 13.78 4.67
N VAL A 126 10.13 14.14 4.71
CA VAL A 126 9.68 15.53 4.77
C VAL A 126 9.92 16.06 6.17
N LEU A 127 10.67 17.16 6.29
CA LEU A 127 11.04 17.74 7.57
C LEU A 127 9.81 18.27 8.34
N PRO A 128 9.87 18.36 9.68
CA PRO A 128 8.72 18.67 10.52
C PRO A 128 7.95 19.93 10.11
N GLU A 129 8.65 21.01 9.76
CA GLU A 129 8.04 22.29 9.37
C GLU A 129 7.22 22.13 8.10
N THR A 130 7.77 21.44 7.11
CA THR A 130 7.09 21.17 5.82
C THR A 130 5.97 20.16 6.01
N ALA A 131 6.17 19.13 6.84
CA ALA A 131 5.13 18.16 7.18
C ALA A 131 3.92 18.83 7.87
N ALA A 132 4.17 19.80 8.77
CA ALA A 132 3.12 20.57 9.41
C ALA A 132 2.32 21.43 8.41
N LEU A 133 2.98 22.04 7.43
CA LEU A 133 2.31 22.76 6.34
C LEU A 133 1.44 21.83 5.50
N LEU A 134 1.97 20.67 5.12
CA LEU A 134 1.23 19.65 4.37
C LEU A 134 -0.01 19.16 5.15
N GLU A 135 0.09 19.00 6.47
CA GLU A 135 -1.03 18.60 7.32
C GLU A 135 -2.08 19.73 7.45
N GLN A 136 -1.65 20.98 7.58
CA GLN A 136 -2.55 22.15 7.60
C GLN A 136 -3.31 22.32 6.29
N GLU A 137 -2.67 22.04 5.15
CA GLU A 137 -3.29 22.04 3.82
C GLU A 137 -4.12 20.76 3.53
N GLY A 138 -4.14 19.79 4.46
CA GLY A 138 -4.88 18.53 4.32
C GLY A 138 -4.27 17.55 3.30
N LEU A 139 -3.02 17.77 2.88
CA LEU A 139 -2.31 16.96 1.90
C LEU A 139 -1.79 15.64 2.51
N ILE A 140 -1.45 15.66 3.79
CA ILE A 140 -1.13 14.47 4.58
C ILE A 140 -1.96 14.47 5.86
N ASN A 141 -2.11 13.31 6.46
CA ASN A 141 -2.77 13.18 7.75
C ASN A 141 -1.90 12.32 8.67
N MET A 142 -1.10 12.98 9.50
CA MET A 142 -0.20 12.32 10.45
C MET A 142 -0.95 11.66 11.60
N ALA A 143 -2.21 12.06 11.80
CA ALA A 143 -3.13 11.56 12.81
C ALA A 143 -4.10 10.47 12.28
N ARG A 144 -3.77 9.76 11.19
CA ARG A 144 -4.64 8.71 10.60
C ARG A 144 -5.16 7.67 11.61
N ASP A 145 -4.36 7.35 12.62
CA ASP A 145 -4.70 6.38 13.66
C ASP A 145 -5.32 7.02 14.90
N ASP A 146 -5.29 8.35 15.01
CA ASP A 146 -5.87 9.08 16.13
C ASP A 146 -7.37 9.29 15.90
N ARG A 147 -8.13 8.33 16.41
CA ARG A 147 -9.59 8.36 16.42
C ARG A 147 -10.12 9.01 17.70
N GLY A 148 -9.26 9.66 18.47
CA GLY A 148 -9.58 10.30 19.74
C GLY A 148 -9.71 9.32 20.92
N PRO A 149 -9.71 9.86 22.16
CA PRO A 149 -9.62 9.06 23.39
C PRO A 149 -10.70 7.99 23.60
N ASN A 150 -11.92 8.18 23.07
CA ASN A 150 -13.02 7.24 23.28
C ASN A 150 -13.08 6.11 22.24
N TRP A 151 -12.13 6.04 21.29
CA TRP A 151 -12.21 5.11 20.17
C TRP A 151 -12.33 3.65 20.59
N GLU A 152 -11.45 3.15 21.47
CA GLU A 152 -11.49 1.75 21.91
C GLU A 152 -12.82 1.39 22.58
N GLN A 153 -13.36 2.29 23.39
CA GLN A 153 -14.65 2.11 24.05
C GLN A 153 -15.79 2.03 23.02
N GLN A 154 -15.87 2.99 22.10
CA GLN A 154 -16.92 3.03 21.08
C GLN A 154 -16.81 1.88 20.08
N ARG A 155 -15.58 1.48 19.74
CA ARG A 155 -15.28 0.31 18.91
C ARG A 155 -15.84 -0.96 19.53
N ASN A 156 -15.60 -1.18 20.83
CA ASN A 156 -16.12 -2.36 21.52
C ASN A 156 -17.64 -2.31 21.66
N GLN A 157 -18.22 -1.15 21.99
CA GLN A 157 -19.68 -0.99 22.02
C GLN A 157 -20.35 -1.25 20.68
N ALA A 158 -19.74 -0.84 19.56
CA ALA A 158 -20.25 -1.15 18.22
C ALA A 158 -20.24 -2.66 17.95
N ARG A 159 -19.16 -3.36 18.34
CA ARG A 159 -19.05 -4.83 18.21
C ARG A 159 -20.08 -5.56 19.07
N ASP A 160 -20.28 -5.11 20.30
CA ASP A 160 -21.27 -5.67 21.22
C ASP A 160 -22.69 -5.46 20.70
N ARG A 161 -23.02 -4.23 20.23
CA ARG A 161 -24.30 -3.90 19.56
C ARG A 161 -24.56 -4.81 18.36
N ASP A 162 -23.52 -5.08 17.59
CA ASP A 162 -23.59 -5.90 16.37
C ASP A 162 -23.49 -7.41 16.66
N GLY A 163 -23.43 -7.80 17.94
CA GLY A 163 -23.40 -9.20 18.38
C GLY A 163 -22.15 -9.95 17.93
N HIS A 164 -21.02 -9.26 17.81
CA HIS A 164 -19.76 -9.80 17.27
C HIS A 164 -19.91 -10.45 15.89
N ARG A 165 -20.80 -9.89 15.07
CA ARG A 165 -21.05 -10.34 13.69
C ARG A 165 -20.87 -9.19 12.73
N CYS A 166 -20.36 -9.51 11.54
CA CYS A 166 -20.29 -8.56 10.45
C CYS A 166 -21.70 -8.11 10.05
N ARG A 167 -21.94 -6.79 10.04
CA ARG A 167 -23.24 -6.22 9.64
C ARG A 167 -23.54 -6.34 8.15
N HIS A 168 -22.53 -6.63 7.33
CA HIS A 168 -22.68 -6.77 5.89
C HIS A 168 -22.94 -8.22 5.45
N CYS A 169 -22.22 -9.20 6.01
CA CYS A 169 -22.36 -10.61 5.60
C CYS A 169 -22.79 -11.58 6.71
N GLY A 170 -22.96 -11.12 7.95
CA GLY A 170 -23.37 -11.94 9.08
C GLY A 170 -22.29 -12.86 9.68
N ALA A 171 -21.08 -12.86 9.11
CA ALA A 171 -19.98 -13.71 9.57
C ALA A 171 -19.64 -13.44 11.05
N PRO A 172 -19.50 -14.47 11.90
CA PRO A 172 -19.05 -14.31 13.28
C PRO A 172 -17.57 -13.95 13.35
N GLU A 173 -17.13 -13.39 14.47
CA GLU A 173 -15.71 -13.17 14.77
C GLU A 173 -14.94 -14.50 14.86
N ARG A 174 -13.64 -14.45 14.54
CA ARG A 174 -12.75 -15.60 14.67
C ARG A 174 -12.11 -15.59 16.08
N PRO A 175 -11.79 -16.76 16.65
CA PRO A 175 -11.02 -16.83 17.89
C PRO A 175 -9.72 -16.03 17.78
N GLY A 176 -9.41 -15.20 18.77
CA GLY A 176 -8.18 -14.39 18.81
C GLY A 176 -8.16 -13.13 17.95
N ARG A 177 -9.20 -12.85 17.14
CA ARG A 177 -9.27 -11.62 16.34
C ARG A 177 -10.70 -11.09 16.19
N GLY A 178 -10.95 -9.93 16.78
CA GLY A 178 -12.20 -9.21 16.62
C GLY A 178 -12.40 -8.65 15.22
N HIS A 179 -13.65 -8.39 14.85
CA HIS A 179 -14.00 -7.70 13.61
C HIS A 179 -13.53 -6.25 13.64
N ASP A 180 -13.38 -5.70 12.44
CA ASP A 180 -13.00 -4.32 12.23
C ASP A 180 -14.25 -3.43 12.42
N VAL A 181 -14.07 -2.18 12.84
CA VAL A 181 -15.15 -1.20 12.97
C VAL A 181 -14.85 -0.02 12.07
N HIS A 182 -15.76 0.23 11.13
CA HIS A 182 -15.64 1.27 10.12
C HIS A 182 -16.50 2.47 10.45
N HIS A 183 -16.02 3.68 10.13
CA HIS A 183 -16.83 4.89 10.19
C HIS A 183 -17.69 5.06 8.93
N VAL A 184 -19.01 5.04 9.07
CA VAL A 184 -19.98 5.18 7.97
C VAL A 184 -19.73 6.50 7.22
N GLN A 185 -19.70 7.62 7.93
CA GLN A 185 -19.16 8.89 7.48
C GLN A 185 -17.68 8.98 7.89
N PRO A 186 -16.74 9.30 6.99
CA PRO A 186 -15.31 9.25 7.30
C PRO A 186 -14.93 10.13 8.48
N PHE A 187 -14.12 9.60 9.42
CA PHE A 187 -13.69 10.33 10.62
C PHE A 187 -13.10 11.72 10.31
N ARG A 188 -12.37 11.86 9.20
CA ARG A 188 -11.78 13.13 8.75
C ARG A 188 -12.79 14.25 8.49
N THR A 189 -14.04 13.93 8.10
CA THR A 189 -15.03 14.97 7.77
C THR A 189 -15.53 15.74 9.00
N PHE A 190 -15.24 15.25 10.20
CA PHE A 190 -15.63 15.88 11.45
C PHE A 190 -14.60 16.92 11.94
N GLY A 191 -13.40 16.99 11.34
CA GLY A 191 -12.40 18.01 11.67
C GLY A 191 -11.80 17.88 13.08
N TYR A 192 -11.61 16.66 13.57
CA TYR A 192 -10.95 16.43 14.86
C TYR A 192 -9.50 16.89 14.84
N ARG A 193 -9.11 17.63 15.87
CA ARG A 193 -7.72 18.03 16.15
C ARG A 193 -7.43 17.77 17.62
N ARG A 194 -6.44 16.91 17.88
CA ARG A 194 -6.08 16.47 19.23
C ARG A 194 -5.67 17.67 20.09
N GLY A 195 -6.26 17.77 21.29
CA GLY A 195 -5.97 18.86 22.24
C GLY A 195 -6.60 20.21 21.87
N GLU A 196 -7.10 20.39 20.65
CA GLU A 196 -7.81 21.60 20.23
C GLU A 196 -9.33 21.46 20.34
N ASN A 197 -9.89 20.28 20.01
CA ASN A 197 -11.33 20.07 20.03
C ASN A 197 -11.73 18.63 20.35
N GLU A 198 -13.04 18.42 20.59
CA GLU A 198 -13.61 17.12 20.94
C GLU A 198 -14.47 16.52 19.81
N ARG A 199 -14.22 16.88 18.55
CA ARG A 199 -15.00 16.39 17.39
C ARG A 199 -14.95 14.88 17.21
N TYR A 200 -13.97 14.21 17.82
CA TYR A 200 -13.91 12.76 17.92
C TYR A 200 -15.14 12.13 18.59
N LEU A 201 -15.79 12.84 19.54
CA LEU A 201 -17.02 12.36 20.19
C LEU A 201 -18.16 12.20 19.18
N GLU A 202 -18.28 13.17 18.28
CA GLU A 202 -19.29 13.18 17.22
C GLU A 202 -18.98 12.16 16.13
N ALA A 203 -17.71 12.05 15.74
CA ALA A 203 -17.25 11.07 14.77
C ALA A 203 -17.41 9.62 15.24
N ASN A 204 -17.23 9.35 16.54
CA ASN A 204 -17.31 8.01 17.15
C ASN A 204 -18.69 7.67 17.74
N ARG A 205 -19.72 8.46 17.44
CA ARG A 205 -21.12 8.09 17.75
C ARG A 205 -21.43 6.72 17.17
N LEU A 206 -22.11 5.86 17.93
CA LEU A 206 -22.39 4.48 17.51
C LEU A 206 -23.12 4.42 16.17
N GLU A 207 -24.00 5.39 15.90
CA GLU A 207 -24.73 5.50 14.64
C GLU A 207 -23.81 5.69 13.43
N ASN A 208 -22.61 6.25 13.66
CA ASN A 208 -21.58 6.42 12.63
C ASN A 208 -20.61 5.23 12.55
N LEU A 209 -20.79 4.18 13.33
CA LEU A 209 -19.90 3.01 13.37
C LEU A 209 -20.60 1.75 12.88
N VAL A 210 -19.90 0.93 12.09
CA VAL A 210 -20.39 -0.36 11.60
C VAL A 210 -19.34 -1.46 11.78
N THR A 211 -19.71 -2.56 12.43
CA THR A 211 -18.83 -3.74 12.56
C THR A 211 -18.82 -4.55 11.28
N LEU A 212 -17.63 -4.77 10.72
CA LEU A 212 -17.42 -5.50 9.48
C LEU A 212 -16.34 -6.56 9.65
N CYS A 213 -16.53 -7.75 9.07
CA CYS A 213 -15.42 -8.69 8.92
C CYS A 213 -14.39 -8.11 7.95
N ARG A 214 -13.15 -8.58 8.05
CA ARG A 214 -12.01 -8.07 7.26
C ARG A 214 -12.31 -7.96 5.77
N SER A 215 -12.97 -8.95 5.17
CA SER A 215 -13.31 -8.93 3.75
C SER A 215 -14.35 -7.86 3.40
N CYS A 216 -15.38 -7.67 4.22
CA CYS A 216 -16.37 -6.62 4.02
C CYS A 216 -15.81 -5.23 4.37
N HIS A 217 -14.99 -5.13 5.42
CA HIS A 217 -14.29 -3.92 5.80
C HIS A 217 -13.40 -3.46 4.64
N ARG A 218 -12.62 -4.37 4.05
CA ARG A 218 -11.80 -4.08 2.87
C ARG A 218 -12.64 -3.65 1.67
N ARG A 219 -13.80 -4.26 1.40
CA ARG A 219 -14.68 -3.80 0.30
C ARG A 219 -15.15 -2.36 0.49
N VAL A 220 -15.52 -1.99 1.72
CA VAL A 220 -15.97 -0.63 2.06
C VAL A 220 -14.78 0.35 2.12
N GLU A 221 -13.62 -0.12 2.55
CA GLU A 221 -12.38 0.63 2.46
C GLU A 221 -11.91 0.79 1.03
N VAL A 222 -12.12 -0.14 0.09
CA VAL A 222 -11.70 0.00 -1.31
C VAL A 222 -12.46 1.12 -2.03
N ASP A 223 -13.74 1.34 -1.71
CA ASP A 223 -14.49 2.54 -2.13
C ASP A 223 -13.88 3.85 -1.57
N ARG A 224 -12.97 3.75 -0.59
CA ARG A 224 -12.34 4.85 0.12
C ARG A 224 -10.84 4.63 0.36
N LEU A 225 -10.17 3.80 -0.44
CA LEU A 225 -8.72 3.56 -0.35
C LEU A 225 -8.13 4.81 -0.96
N VAL A 226 -8.26 5.91 -0.23
CA VAL A 226 -7.76 7.22 -0.59
C VAL A 226 -6.31 7.13 -0.20
N PHE A 227 -5.53 6.65 -1.16
CA PHE A 227 -4.10 6.79 -1.15
C PHE A 227 -3.79 8.28 -1.05
N GLY A 228 -2.82 8.61 -0.19
CA GLY A 228 -2.49 9.99 0.14
C GLY A 228 -1.56 10.62 -0.89
N THR A 229 -1.35 11.93 -0.77
CA THR A 229 -0.43 12.71 -1.60
C THR A 229 0.97 12.10 -1.73
N LEU A 230 1.47 11.44 -0.67
CA LEU A 230 2.75 10.70 -0.70
C LEU A 230 2.72 9.47 -1.61
N SER A 231 1.59 8.78 -1.69
CA SER A 231 1.44 7.62 -2.59
C SER A 231 1.42 8.07 -4.04
N ALA A 232 0.80 9.21 -4.34
CA ALA A 232 0.86 9.84 -5.66
C ALA A 232 2.31 10.19 -6.04
N LEU A 233 3.08 10.76 -5.10
CA LEU A 233 4.51 11.01 -5.31
C LEU A 233 5.29 9.71 -5.52
N ALA A 234 5.08 8.68 -4.70
CA ALA A 234 5.73 7.38 -4.83
C ALA A 234 5.46 6.71 -6.18
N HIS A 235 4.22 6.80 -6.68
CA HIS A 235 3.83 6.31 -8.01
C HIS A 235 4.65 7.02 -9.11
N VAL A 236 4.72 8.35 -9.05
CA VAL A 236 5.48 9.15 -10.02
C VAL A 236 6.97 8.80 -9.97
N VAL A 237 7.55 8.78 -8.77
CA VAL A 237 8.97 8.48 -8.56
C VAL A 237 9.31 7.08 -9.09
N GLY A 238 8.46 6.08 -8.81
CA GLY A 238 8.64 4.72 -9.34
C GLY A 238 8.59 4.64 -10.86
N HIS A 239 7.84 5.53 -11.53
CA HIS A 239 7.78 5.59 -12.98
C HIS A 239 8.97 6.27 -13.63
N ILE A 240 9.53 7.30 -13.00
CA ILE A 240 10.62 8.08 -13.60
C ILE A 240 12.00 7.58 -13.18
N ALA A 241 12.15 6.99 -11.99
CA ALA A 241 13.44 6.50 -11.51
C ALA A 241 14.11 5.54 -12.52
N PRO A 242 13.40 4.58 -13.14
CA PRO A 242 13.99 3.70 -14.15
C PRO A 242 14.49 4.44 -15.40
N LEU A 243 13.93 5.61 -15.73
CA LEU A 243 14.39 6.42 -16.87
C LEU A 243 15.74 7.10 -16.59
N TYR A 244 15.97 7.51 -15.34
CA TYR A 244 17.25 8.08 -14.93
C TYR A 244 18.32 7.01 -14.72
N LEU A 245 17.91 5.81 -14.30
CA LEU A 245 18.80 4.69 -14.02
C LEU A 245 19.04 3.76 -15.21
N MET A 246 18.24 3.90 -16.27
CA MET A 246 18.22 3.02 -17.44
C MET A 246 17.99 1.54 -17.06
N CYS A 247 17.07 1.28 -16.14
CA CYS A 247 16.72 -0.07 -15.64
C CYS A 247 15.27 -0.48 -15.95
N ASP A 248 14.90 -1.73 -15.66
CA ASP A 248 13.51 -2.18 -15.73
C ASP A 248 12.74 -1.61 -14.52
N PRO A 249 11.49 -1.15 -14.68
CA PRO A 249 10.69 -0.70 -13.54
C PRO A 249 10.54 -1.72 -12.41
N ARG A 250 10.68 -3.02 -12.70
CA ARG A 250 10.63 -4.10 -11.70
C ARG A 250 11.89 -4.21 -10.86
N ASP A 251 12.98 -3.56 -11.27
CA ASP A 251 14.25 -3.52 -10.52
C ASP A 251 14.19 -2.54 -9.35
N ILE A 252 13.14 -1.73 -9.26
CA ILE A 252 12.97 -0.68 -8.26
C ILE A 252 11.68 -0.92 -7.47
N GLY A 253 11.80 -0.96 -6.15
CA GLY A 253 10.66 -0.90 -5.24
C GLY A 253 10.48 0.50 -4.68
N VAL A 254 9.24 0.94 -4.50
CA VAL A 254 8.92 2.23 -3.87
C VAL A 254 7.85 2.03 -2.80
N VAL A 255 8.10 2.57 -1.61
CA VAL A 255 7.17 2.56 -0.48
C VAL A 255 7.01 4.00 0.02
N SER A 256 5.77 4.38 0.34
CA SER A 256 5.47 5.64 1.02
C SER A 256 4.86 5.37 2.38
N GLU A 257 5.43 5.97 3.41
CA GLU A 257 4.94 5.91 4.79
C GLU A 257 4.50 7.31 5.21
N VAL A 258 3.24 7.49 5.61
CA VAL A 258 2.79 8.78 6.17
C VAL A 258 3.52 9.06 7.48
N LYS A 259 3.83 8.00 8.24
CA LYS A 259 4.60 8.06 9.46
C LYS A 259 5.55 6.89 9.47
N SER A 260 6.81 7.13 9.12
CA SER A 260 7.84 6.09 9.14
C SER A 260 8.10 5.61 10.56
N SER A 261 8.35 4.31 10.71
CA SER A 261 8.70 3.70 12.00
C SER A 261 10.04 4.21 12.56
N LEU A 262 10.94 4.64 11.68
CA LEU A 262 12.27 5.15 12.05
C LEU A 262 12.22 6.59 12.58
N THR A 263 11.60 7.50 11.82
CA THR A 263 11.68 8.94 12.07
C THR A 263 10.38 9.54 12.62
N GLY A 264 9.26 8.83 12.48
CA GLY A 264 7.92 9.38 12.73
C GLY A 264 7.49 10.46 11.72
N LEU A 265 8.25 10.66 10.65
CA LEU A 265 7.99 11.65 9.60
C LEU A 265 7.40 11.00 8.34
N PRO A 266 6.77 11.80 7.45
CA PRO A 266 6.43 11.35 6.11
C PRO A 266 7.68 10.94 5.35
N THR A 267 7.74 9.70 4.88
CA THR A 267 8.92 9.15 4.21
C THR A 267 8.54 8.48 2.91
N CYS A 268 9.35 8.69 1.87
CA CYS A 268 9.33 7.89 0.66
C CYS A 268 10.66 7.14 0.56
N THR A 269 10.57 5.82 0.45
CA THR A 269 11.71 4.91 0.36
C THR A 269 11.72 4.25 -1.01
N ILE A 270 12.85 4.34 -1.70
CA ILE A 270 13.14 3.68 -2.96
C ILE A 270 14.25 2.67 -2.70
N TYR A 271 14.04 1.41 -3.07
CA TYR A 271 14.99 0.33 -2.82
C TYR A 271 15.24 -0.51 -4.05
N ASP A 272 16.40 -1.14 -4.09
CA ASP A 272 16.78 -2.05 -5.15
C ASP A 272 16.01 -3.36 -4.95
N ASN A 273 15.19 -3.74 -5.92
CA ASN A 273 14.33 -4.93 -5.82
C ASN A 273 15.10 -6.22 -6.15
N ALA A 274 16.28 -6.36 -5.54
CA ALA A 274 17.16 -7.51 -5.65
C ALA A 274 17.95 -7.69 -4.34
N PRO A 275 18.14 -8.93 -3.86
CA PRO A 275 18.94 -9.18 -2.67
C PRO A 275 20.36 -8.60 -2.79
N GLY A 276 20.82 -7.94 -1.73
CA GLY A 276 22.16 -7.31 -1.65
C GLY A 276 22.29 -5.96 -2.36
N GLY A 277 21.29 -5.53 -3.13
CA GLY A 277 21.31 -4.28 -3.89
C GLY A 277 22.08 -4.36 -5.21
N LEU A 278 21.74 -3.46 -6.13
CA LEU A 278 22.31 -3.31 -7.47
C LEU A 278 23.02 -1.96 -7.67
N GLY A 279 22.93 -1.05 -6.69
CA GLY A 279 23.50 0.29 -6.72
C GLY A 279 22.54 1.37 -7.23
N PHE A 280 21.27 1.04 -7.48
CA PHE A 280 20.29 2.01 -8.00
C PHE A 280 19.94 3.08 -6.96
N SER A 281 19.68 2.65 -5.74
CA SER A 281 19.45 3.52 -4.58
C SER A 281 20.61 4.48 -4.32
N GLU A 282 21.86 4.04 -4.49
CA GLU A 282 23.03 4.91 -4.33
C GLU A 282 23.03 6.05 -5.37
N GLU A 283 22.69 5.72 -6.62
CA GLU A 283 22.64 6.72 -7.67
C GLU A 283 21.43 7.66 -7.52
N LEU A 284 20.26 7.14 -7.12
CA LEU A 284 19.09 7.98 -6.82
C LEU A 284 19.32 8.94 -5.65
N TYR A 285 20.11 8.54 -4.65
CA TYR A 285 20.52 9.44 -3.56
C TYR A 285 21.29 10.67 -4.07
N LYS A 286 22.17 10.47 -5.06
CA LYS A 286 22.90 11.56 -5.74
C LYS A 286 21.97 12.40 -6.61
N LEU A 287 21.01 11.76 -7.27
CA LEU A 287 20.03 12.39 -8.16
C LEU A 287 18.78 12.95 -7.47
N HIS A 288 18.74 13.03 -6.14
CA HIS A 288 17.56 13.45 -5.35
C HIS A 288 16.79 14.64 -5.94
N GLY A 289 17.48 15.78 -6.14
CA GLY A 289 16.84 16.98 -6.68
C GLY A 289 16.39 16.83 -8.14
N THR A 290 17.19 16.16 -8.97
CA THR A 290 16.87 15.87 -10.38
C THR A 290 15.62 14.99 -10.49
N LEU A 291 15.52 13.97 -9.64
CA LEU A 291 14.39 13.04 -9.58
C LEU A 291 13.10 13.77 -9.22
N LEU A 292 13.12 14.58 -8.15
CA LEU A 292 11.94 15.35 -7.73
C LEU A 292 11.54 16.42 -8.76
N ALA A 293 12.51 17.07 -9.41
CA ALA A 293 12.24 18.02 -10.48
C ALA A 293 11.58 17.34 -11.69
N GLY A 294 12.08 16.16 -12.09
CA GLY A 294 11.49 15.33 -13.14
C GLY A 294 10.09 14.84 -12.80
N ALA A 295 9.84 14.49 -11.53
CA ALA A 295 8.51 14.13 -11.05
C ALA A 295 7.53 15.29 -11.24
N ARG A 296 7.92 16.51 -10.85
CA ARG A 296 7.11 17.71 -11.03
C ARG A 296 6.82 17.99 -12.50
N GLU A 297 7.83 17.87 -13.36
CA GLU A 297 7.67 18.07 -14.80
C GLU A 297 6.67 17.07 -15.41
N LEU A 298 6.81 15.78 -15.09
CA LEU A 298 5.88 14.75 -15.57
C LEU A 298 4.43 15.05 -15.16
N VAL A 299 4.22 15.35 -13.88
CA VAL A 299 2.88 15.61 -13.35
C VAL A 299 2.28 16.87 -13.97
N ALA A 300 3.07 17.94 -14.11
CA ALA A 300 2.63 19.20 -14.70
C ALA A 300 2.29 19.06 -16.20
N ALA A 301 3.10 18.33 -16.96
CA ALA A 301 2.92 18.13 -18.40
C ALA A 301 1.76 17.19 -18.74
N CYS A 302 1.38 16.28 -17.83
CA CYS A 302 0.30 15.34 -18.07
C CYS A 302 -1.05 16.05 -18.26
N ARG A 303 -1.82 15.70 -19.29
CA ARG A 303 -3.10 16.37 -19.60
C ARG A 303 -4.30 15.89 -18.76
N CYS A 304 -4.10 14.93 -17.85
CA CYS A 304 -5.20 14.45 -17.02
C CYS A 304 -5.65 15.55 -16.03
N PRO A 305 -6.96 15.63 -15.71
CA PRO A 305 -7.46 16.64 -14.79
C PRO A 305 -7.15 16.30 -13.32
N ARG A 306 -7.18 15.02 -12.95
CA ARG A 306 -7.20 14.56 -11.56
C ARG A 306 -6.08 13.58 -11.20
N GLY A 307 -5.71 12.74 -12.16
CA GLY A 307 -4.70 11.70 -12.04
C GLY A 307 -4.93 10.65 -13.12
N CYS A 308 -3.88 9.95 -13.51
CA CYS A 308 -3.98 8.80 -14.42
C CYS A 308 -2.78 7.87 -14.20
N PRO A 309 -2.84 6.62 -14.71
CA PRO A 309 -1.75 5.66 -14.57
C PRO A 309 -0.39 6.22 -15.05
N SER A 310 -0.37 7.12 -16.03
CA SER A 310 0.86 7.69 -16.60
C SER A 310 1.50 8.81 -15.77
N CYS A 311 0.86 9.30 -14.70
CA CYS A 311 1.44 10.33 -13.82
C CYS A 311 1.34 9.92 -12.35
N VAL A 312 0.41 10.49 -11.60
CA VAL A 312 0.21 10.26 -10.17
C VAL A 312 -0.49 8.95 -9.82
N GLY A 313 -0.93 8.18 -10.82
CA GLY A 313 -1.68 6.94 -10.63
C GLY A 313 -3.18 7.08 -10.93
N PRO A 314 -3.92 5.96 -11.01
CA PRO A 314 -5.36 5.95 -11.24
C PRO A 314 -6.12 6.68 -10.13
N VAL A 315 -7.13 7.49 -10.47
CA VAL A 315 -7.93 8.26 -9.49
C VAL A 315 -8.58 7.37 -8.42
N ALA A 316 -8.98 6.16 -8.78
CA ALA A 316 -9.56 5.19 -7.85
C ALA A 316 -8.57 4.76 -6.74
N GLU A 317 -7.27 4.89 -7.02
CA GLU A 317 -6.20 4.65 -6.07
C GLU A 317 -5.83 6.00 -5.43
N VAL A 318 -5.30 6.95 -6.18
CA VAL A 318 -4.68 8.15 -5.57
C VAL A 318 -5.63 9.28 -5.13
N GLY A 319 -6.94 9.15 -5.38
CA GLY A 319 -7.94 10.13 -5.00
C GLY A 319 -8.23 11.18 -6.07
N GLU A 320 -9.32 11.93 -5.91
CA GLU A 320 -9.82 12.88 -6.92
C GLU A 320 -8.90 14.09 -7.13
N ASP A 321 -8.21 14.55 -6.08
CA ASP A 321 -7.32 15.72 -6.15
C ASP A 321 -5.83 15.33 -6.23
N ALA A 322 -5.53 14.06 -6.53
CA ALA A 322 -4.18 13.50 -6.46
C ALA A 322 -3.13 14.32 -7.21
N LYS A 323 -3.47 14.75 -8.43
CA LYS A 323 -2.56 15.53 -9.27
C LYS A 323 -2.25 16.89 -8.66
N ALA A 324 -3.27 17.62 -8.22
CA ALA A 324 -3.09 18.95 -7.61
C ALA A 324 -2.30 18.83 -6.31
N ASN A 325 -2.66 17.87 -5.47
CA ASN A 325 -1.98 17.61 -4.21
C ASN A 325 -0.52 17.21 -4.40
N CYS A 326 -0.23 16.35 -5.39
CA CYS A 326 1.14 15.91 -5.69
C CYS A 326 2.01 17.07 -6.19
N LEU A 327 1.47 17.94 -7.05
CA LEU A 327 2.17 19.17 -7.48
C LEU A 327 2.46 20.08 -6.29
N ARG A 328 1.48 20.28 -5.41
CA ARG A 328 1.64 21.11 -4.23
C ARG A 328 2.68 20.53 -3.26
N LEU A 329 2.69 19.22 -3.07
CA LEU A 329 3.74 18.53 -2.31
C LEU A 329 5.12 18.76 -2.94
N LEU A 330 5.25 18.55 -4.24
CA LEU A 330 6.50 18.73 -4.99
C LEU A 330 7.02 20.18 -4.93
N GLU A 331 6.12 21.18 -4.93
CA GLU A 331 6.49 22.59 -4.74
C GLU A 331 7.06 22.88 -3.34
N LEU A 332 6.59 22.16 -2.32
CA LEU A 332 7.02 22.38 -0.93
C LEU A 332 8.33 21.66 -0.60
N ILE A 333 8.66 20.58 -1.32
CA ILE A 333 9.84 19.74 -1.04
C ILE A 333 11.03 19.98 -1.99
N LEU A 334 10.84 20.75 -3.06
CA LEU A 334 11.90 21.17 -3.99
C LEU A 334 12.53 22.51 -3.59
#